data_AF-A0A920M1H4-F1
#
_entry.id   AF-A0A920M1H4-F1
#
_cell.length_a   1.000
_cell.length_b   1.000
_cell.length_c   1.000
_cell.angle_alpha   90.00
_cell.angle_beta   90.00
_cell.angle_gamma   90.00
#
_symmetry.space_group_name_H-M   'P 1'
#
loop_
_entity.id
_entity.type
_entity.pdbx_description
1 polymer ?
#
loop_
_entity_poly.entity_id
_entity_poly.type
_entity_poly.pdbx_seq_one_letter_code
_entity_poly.pdbx_strand_id
1 'polypeptide(L)' 'MKNHKKCIDGLGFKKLNQVIDVLDTPSNRGLIRKVNDMIKVIEN' A
#
# COMPACT_ATOMS: atom_id res chain seq x y z
N MET A 1 -5.38 -5.60 -14.29
CA MET A 1 -4.97 -6.24 -13.01
C MET A 1 -3.44 -6.34 -12.76
N LYS A 2 -2.53 -6.00 -13.69
CA LYS A 2 -1.06 -6.05 -13.41
C LYS A 2 -0.53 -4.90 -12.53
N ASN A 3 -1.31 -3.85 -12.32
CA ASN A 3 -0.85 -2.64 -11.63
C ASN A 3 -0.87 -2.75 -10.10
N HIS A 4 -1.79 -3.52 -9.51
CA HIS A 4 -1.87 -3.63 -8.05
C HIS A 4 -0.64 -4.31 -7.46
N LYS A 5 -0.13 -5.38 -8.10
CA LYS A 5 1.10 -6.05 -7.65
C LYS A 5 2.29 -5.08 -7.57
N LYS A 6 2.49 -4.25 -8.60
CA LYS A 6 3.54 -3.22 -8.59
C LYS A 6 3.34 -2.15 -7.51
N CYS A 7 2.09 -1.79 -7.21
CA CYS A 7 1.79 -0.83 -6.15
C CYS A 7 2.09 -1.42 -4.76
N ILE A 8 1.76 -2.69 -4.55
CA ILE A 8 2.04 -3.43 -3.30
C ILE A 8 3.55 -3.61 -3.12
N ASP A 9 4.26 -4.00 -4.18
CA ASP A 9 5.72 -4.10 -4.18
C ASP A 9 6.37 -2.73 -3.90
N GLY A 10 5.84 -1.65 -4.49
CA GLY A 10 6.34 -0.29 -4.30
C GLY A 10 6.04 0.33 -2.93
N LEU A 11 4.97 -0.10 -2.26
CA LEU A 11 4.68 0.26 -0.87
C LEU A 11 5.59 -0.50 0.12
N GLY A 12 6.23 -1.61 -0.29
CA GLY A 12 7.18 -2.37 0.53
C GLY A 12 6.60 -3.63 1.19
N PHE A 13 5.42 -4.08 0.78
CA PHE A 13 4.85 -5.33 1.26
C PHE A 13 5.55 -6.53 0.63
N LYS A 14 6.00 -7.49 1.45
CA LYS A 14 6.65 -8.73 0.97
C LYS A 14 5.86 -10.00 1.34
N LYS A 15 5.05 -9.93 2.39
CA LYS A 15 4.27 -11.07 2.92
C LYS A 15 2.83 -10.64 3.20
N LEU A 16 1.91 -11.61 3.22
CA LEU A 16 0.52 -11.39 3.62
C LEU A 16 0.47 -10.99 5.12
N ASN A 17 -0.45 -10.10 5.50
CA ASN A 17 -0.65 -9.60 6.88
C ASN A 17 0.54 -8.85 7.50
N GLN A 18 1.46 -8.34 6.68
CA GLN A 18 2.53 -7.47 7.15
C GLN A 18 1.98 -6.06 7.45
N VAL A 19 2.40 -5.47 8.56
CA VAL A 19 2.17 -4.04 8.87
C VAL A 19 3.46 -3.29 8.57
N ILE A 20 3.36 -2.18 7.86
CA ILE A 20 4.46 -1.30 7.52
C ILE A 20 4.06 0.15 7.76
N ASP A 21 4.96 0.91 8.36
CA ASP A 21 4.78 2.35 8.52
C ASP A 21 5.25 3.05 7.25
N VAL A 22 4.37 3.87 6.68
CA VAL A 22 4.63 4.60 5.44
C VAL A 22 4.38 6.08 5.68
N LEU A 23 5.31 6.93 5.25
CA LEU A 23 5.14 8.38 5.31
C LEU A 23 3.94 8.82 4.46
N ASP A 24 3.08 9.68 5.01
CA ASP A 24 1.96 10.26 4.27
C ASP A 24 2.46 11.31 3.28
N THR A 25 2.79 10.84 2.08
CA THR A 25 3.09 11.68 0.92
C THR A 25 1.96 11.56 -0.10
N PRO A 26 1.70 12.59 -0.94
CA PRO A 26 0.69 12.52 -2.00
C PRO A 26 0.87 11.30 -2.93
N SER A 27 2.11 10.91 -3.20
CA SER A 27 2.45 9.73 -3.99
C SER A 27 2.00 8.43 -3.32
N ASN A 28 2.30 8.27 -2.02
CA ASN A 28 1.92 7.09 -1.25
C ASN A 28 0.40 6.99 -1.09
N ARG A 29 -0.26 8.13 -0.84
CA ARG A 29 -1.72 8.21 -0.78
C ARG A 29 -2.37 7.81 -2.10
N GLY A 30 -1.79 8.21 -3.23
CA GLY A 30 -2.23 7.79 -4.56
C GLY A 30 -2.07 6.28 -4.81
N LEU A 31 -0.98 5.68 -4.33
CA LEU A 31 -0.76 4.23 -4.37
C LEU A 31 -1.78 3.49 -3.50
N ILE A 32 -1.96 3.91 -2.26
CA ILE A 32 -2.94 3.35 -1.30
C ILE A 32 -4.34 3.40 -1.89
N ARG A 33 -4.74 4.53 -2.50
CA ARG A 33 -6.06 4.67 -3.13
C ARG A 33 -6.28 3.71 -4.30
N LYS A 34 -5.22 3.31 -5.01
CA LYS A 34 -5.29 2.30 -6.08
C LYS A 34 -5.39 0.87 -5.56
N VAL A 35 -4.92 0.57 -4.36
CA VAL A 35 -4.97 -0.78 -3.77
C VAL A 35 -5.88 -0.86 -2.55
N ASN A 36 -6.79 0.11 -2.39
CA ASN A 36 -7.65 0.26 -1.21
C ASN A 36 -8.44 -1.02 -0.90
N ASP A 37 -8.86 -1.76 -1.93
CA ASP A 37 -9.60 -3.01 -1.80
C ASP A 37 -8.77 -4.18 -1.20
N MET A 38 -7.44 -4.04 -1.13
CA MET A 38 -6.50 -5.10 -0.72
C MET A 38 -5.78 -4.83 0.61
N ILE A 39 -5.84 -3.60 1.13
CA ILE A 39 -5.09 -3.19 2.32
C ILE A 39 -6.01 -2.57 3.36
N LYS A 40 -5.58 -2.64 4.62
CA LYS A 40 -6.20 -1.93 5.72
C LYS A 40 -5.26 -0.83 6.17
N VAL A 41 -5.73 0.42 6.15
CA VAL A 41 -4.99 1.55 6.71
C VAL A 41 -5.22 1.57 8.22
N ILE A 42 -4.14 1.70 8.98
CA ILE A 42 -4.15 1.86 10.44
C ILE A 42 -3.49 3.22 10.69
N GLU A 43 -4.21 4.11 11.36
CA GLU A 43 -3.65 5.37 11.85
C GLU A 43 -3.20 5.14 13.29
N ASN A 44 -1.92 5.37 13.56
CA ASN A 44 -1.29 5.33 14.88
C ASN A 44 -0.83 6.73 15.28
#